data_AF-A0A4V2WSI2-F1
#
_entry.id   AF-A0A4V2WSI2-F1
#
_cell.length_a   1.000
_cell.length_b   1.000
_cell.length_c   1.000
_cell.angle_alpha   90.00
_cell.angle_beta   90.00
_cell.angle_gamma   90.00
#
_symmetry.space_group_name_H-M   'P 1'
#
loop_
_entity.id
_entity.type
_entity.pdbx_description
1 polymer ?
#
loop_
_entity_poly.entity_id
_entity_poly.type
_entity_poly.pdbx_seq_one_letter_code
_entity_poly.pdbx_strand_id
1 'polypeptide(L)'
;MLRKMTQGELDVIIRNRRPGEQLDLHESLLDGLDLSGWDLHNINFNKSDFRGVNLDGANMAYIKADNAFFGGSTLRGTNLSGAYLHSADLRGCNLSGADISGADMFASALERADMAGLKTDEKTKFFHLYCPEKDPFIAWKVCYGRRIVRLLVPADARRISGTTNEVKCDKAKVLSIKSADYKETYDEAHSYVDENFIYRTGEMVYAENFNPDRFVDSGGGIHVWLTREEAIAYLG
;
A
#
# COMPACT_ATOMS: atom_id res chain seq x y z
N MET A 1 9.42 16.68 -15.63
CA MET A 1 10.05 15.80 -16.65
C MET A 1 11.20 15.13 -15.95
N LEU A 2 11.28 13.78 -15.96
CA LEU A 2 12.31 13.06 -15.21
C LEU A 2 13.70 13.33 -15.80
N ARG A 3 14.71 13.47 -14.93
CA ARG A 3 16.11 13.59 -15.34
C ARG A 3 16.69 12.21 -15.60
N LYS A 4 17.05 11.89 -16.84
CA LYS A 4 17.76 10.64 -17.14
C LYS A 4 19.15 10.64 -16.52
N MET A 5 19.45 9.56 -15.80
CA MET A 5 20.73 9.30 -15.17
C MET A 5 21.45 8.19 -15.91
N THR A 6 22.72 8.40 -16.25
CA THR A 6 23.60 7.32 -16.70
C THR A 6 24.29 6.64 -15.52
N GLN A 7 24.73 5.39 -15.70
CA GLN A 7 25.48 4.67 -14.68
C GLN A 7 26.77 5.42 -14.28
N GLY A 8 27.47 6.01 -15.26
CA GLY A 8 28.71 6.76 -15.01
C GLY A 8 28.48 8.04 -14.20
N GLU A 9 27.41 8.80 -14.49
CA GLU A 9 27.05 9.97 -13.69
C GLU A 9 26.69 9.57 -12.25
N LEU A 10 25.93 8.49 -12.09
CA LEU A 10 25.54 8.00 -10.77
C LEU A 10 26.74 7.50 -9.96
N ASP A 11 27.67 6.77 -10.58
CA ASP A 11 28.92 6.32 -9.95
C ASP A 11 29.74 7.50 -9.43
N VAL A 12 29.89 8.56 -10.24
CA VAL A 12 30.59 9.78 -9.83
C VAL A 12 29.90 10.44 -8.64
N ILE A 13 28.57 10.56 -8.67
CA ILE A 13 27.81 11.17 -7.56
C ILE A 13 27.99 10.39 -6.27
N ILE A 14 27.87 9.05 -6.33
CA ILE A 14 27.95 8.18 -5.14
C ILE A 14 29.36 8.16 -4.57
N ARG A 15 30.40 8.07 -5.42
CA ARG A 15 31.80 8.07 -4.96
C ARG A 15 32.21 9.37 -4.28
N ASN A 16 31.58 10.49 -4.67
CA ASN A 16 31.86 11.81 -4.10
C ASN A 16 30.90 12.19 -2.96
N ARG A 17 30.03 11.27 -2.52
CA ARG A 17 29.13 11.48 -1.38
C ARG A 17 29.92 11.78 -0.11
N ARG A 18 29.53 12.84 0.60
CA ARG A 18 30.10 13.14 1.92
C ARG A 18 29.51 12.21 2.99
N PRO A 19 30.28 11.83 4.03
CA PRO A 19 29.75 11.05 5.14
C PRO A 19 28.51 11.69 5.76
N GLY A 20 27.42 10.92 5.87
CA GLY A 20 26.15 11.39 6.44
C GLY A 20 25.29 12.27 5.52
N GLU A 21 25.75 12.57 4.31
CA GLU A 21 24.98 13.35 3.34
C GLU A 21 23.81 12.55 2.77
N GLN A 22 22.61 13.13 2.85
CA GLN A 22 21.47 12.68 2.06
C GLN A 22 21.60 13.27 0.66
N LEU A 23 21.99 12.44 -0.30
CA LEU A 23 21.99 12.82 -1.72
C LEU A 23 20.54 13.00 -2.19
N ASP A 24 20.33 13.97 -3.07
CA ASP A 24 19.03 14.23 -3.67
C ASP A 24 19.04 13.92 -5.17
N LEU A 25 18.32 12.86 -5.53
CA LEU A 25 18.13 12.34 -6.88
C LEU A 25 16.64 12.17 -7.17
N HIS A 26 15.75 12.96 -6.55
CA HIS A 26 14.32 12.91 -6.83
C HIS A 26 14.03 13.14 -8.32
N GLU A 27 12.91 12.58 -8.80
CA GLU A 27 12.48 12.70 -10.20
C GLU A 27 13.58 12.26 -11.21
N SER A 28 14.37 11.26 -10.85
CA SER A 28 15.38 10.66 -11.75
C SER A 28 14.82 9.49 -12.54
N LEU A 29 15.30 9.31 -13.77
CA LEU A 29 15.04 8.14 -14.60
C LEU A 29 16.30 7.27 -14.63
N LEU A 30 16.21 6.09 -14.01
CA LEU A 30 17.28 5.10 -13.81
C LEU A 30 17.02 3.82 -14.64
N ASP A 31 16.02 3.83 -15.54
CA ASP A 31 15.55 2.69 -16.33
C ASP A 31 16.68 1.88 -16.99
N GLY A 32 16.66 0.57 -16.73
CA GLY A 32 17.58 -0.41 -17.30
C GLY A 32 19.02 -0.39 -16.76
N LEU A 33 19.33 0.37 -15.70
CA LEU A 33 20.67 0.36 -15.10
C LEU A 33 20.95 -0.93 -14.31
N ASP A 34 22.22 -1.33 -14.26
CA ASP A 34 22.71 -2.36 -13.32
C ASP A 34 23.35 -1.69 -12.11
N LEU A 35 22.63 -1.71 -10.99
CA LEU A 35 23.02 -1.15 -9.70
C LEU A 35 23.17 -2.25 -8.64
N SER A 36 23.40 -3.50 -9.07
CA SER A 36 23.55 -4.63 -8.15
C SER A 36 24.73 -4.45 -7.21
N GLY A 37 24.49 -4.63 -5.90
CA GLY A 37 25.49 -4.45 -4.84
C GLY A 37 25.90 -2.99 -4.56
N TRP A 38 25.27 -2.00 -5.18
CA TRP A 38 25.62 -0.59 -4.97
C TRP A 38 25.20 -0.10 -3.58
N ASP A 39 25.97 0.85 -3.04
CA ASP A 39 25.60 1.54 -1.83
C ASP A 39 24.77 2.80 -2.14
N LEU A 40 23.46 2.66 -1.98
CA LEU A 40 22.42 3.65 -2.25
C LEU A 40 21.70 4.08 -0.96
N HIS A 41 22.28 3.87 0.22
CA HIS A 41 21.62 4.19 1.47
C HIS A 41 21.32 5.70 1.57
N ASN A 42 20.25 6.09 2.26
CA ASN A 42 19.95 7.49 2.58
C ASN A 42 19.98 8.42 1.33
N ILE A 43 19.45 7.98 0.19
CA ILE A 43 19.25 8.83 -1.00
C ILE A 43 17.77 9.23 -1.04
N ASN A 44 17.48 10.47 -1.43
CA ASN A 44 16.14 10.85 -1.88
C ASN A 44 15.95 10.49 -3.35
N PHE A 45 15.10 9.51 -3.60
CA PHE A 45 14.64 9.04 -4.91
C PHE A 45 13.13 9.26 -5.11
N ASN A 46 12.49 10.15 -4.36
CA ASN A 46 11.06 10.41 -4.51
C ASN A 46 10.69 10.65 -5.97
N LYS A 47 9.60 10.01 -6.43
CA LYS A 47 9.09 10.06 -7.81
C LYS A 47 10.08 9.61 -8.89
N SER A 48 11.12 8.87 -8.54
CA SER A 48 12.07 8.34 -9.52
C SER A 48 11.55 7.07 -10.18
N ASP A 49 12.15 6.73 -11.32
CA ASP A 49 11.78 5.58 -12.13
C ASP A 49 12.95 4.59 -12.19
N PHE A 50 12.75 3.44 -11.56
CA PHE A 50 13.63 2.28 -11.46
C PHE A 50 13.10 1.08 -12.26
N ARG A 51 12.16 1.26 -13.19
CA ARG A 51 11.64 0.14 -13.98
C ARG A 51 12.79 -0.59 -14.68
N GLY A 52 12.74 -1.93 -14.64
CA GLY A 52 13.77 -2.79 -15.24
C GLY A 52 15.19 -2.67 -14.68
N VAL A 53 15.40 -1.97 -13.55
CA VAL A 53 16.73 -1.84 -12.92
C VAL A 53 17.11 -3.12 -12.19
N ASN A 54 18.39 -3.48 -12.22
CA ASN A 54 18.94 -4.50 -11.35
C ASN A 54 19.44 -3.86 -10.05
N LEU A 55 18.76 -4.13 -8.93
CA LEU A 55 19.10 -3.66 -7.58
C LEU A 55 19.52 -4.83 -6.66
N ASP A 56 19.81 -6.01 -7.22
CA ASP A 56 20.14 -7.21 -6.44
C ASP A 56 21.29 -6.93 -5.47
N GLY A 57 21.07 -7.21 -4.18
CA GLY A 57 22.05 -7.02 -3.10
C GLY A 57 22.43 -5.56 -2.82
N ALA A 58 21.79 -4.57 -3.46
CA ALA A 58 22.07 -3.17 -3.20
C ALA A 58 21.72 -2.78 -1.75
N ASN A 59 22.46 -1.85 -1.18
CA ASN A 59 22.13 -1.24 0.09
C ASN A 59 21.26 0.00 -0.16
N MET A 60 19.96 -0.10 0.04
CA MET A 60 18.98 0.98 -0.10
C MET A 60 18.34 1.35 1.25
N ALA A 61 19.05 1.14 2.35
CA ALA A 61 18.55 1.48 3.68
C ALA A 61 18.22 2.98 3.78
N TYR A 62 17.10 3.31 4.42
CA TYR A 62 16.67 4.69 4.67
C TYR A 62 16.49 5.58 3.43
N ILE A 63 16.30 4.99 2.23
CA ILE A 63 15.95 5.78 1.06
C ILE A 63 14.59 6.45 1.25
N LYS A 64 14.38 7.57 0.54
CA LYS A 64 13.04 8.09 0.28
C LYS A 64 12.68 7.73 -1.15
N ALA A 65 11.64 6.96 -1.35
CA ALA A 65 11.19 6.50 -2.66
C ALA A 65 9.65 6.62 -2.77
N ASP A 66 9.11 7.68 -2.16
CA ASP A 66 7.69 7.98 -2.22
C ASP A 66 7.29 8.22 -3.69
N ASN A 67 6.24 7.55 -4.15
CA ASN A 67 5.75 7.57 -5.52
C ASN A 67 6.79 7.14 -6.57
N ALA A 68 7.80 6.36 -6.19
CA ALA A 68 8.77 5.81 -7.13
C ALA A 68 8.23 4.58 -7.88
N PHE A 69 8.71 4.36 -9.09
CA PHE A 69 8.31 3.24 -9.93
C PHE A 69 9.41 2.19 -10.01
N PHE A 70 9.17 0.99 -9.48
CA PHE A 70 10.12 -0.14 -9.53
C PHE A 70 9.67 -1.24 -10.49
N GLY A 71 8.47 -1.16 -11.07
CA GLY A 71 7.85 -2.25 -11.85
C GLY A 71 8.81 -3.03 -12.76
N GLY A 72 8.89 -4.35 -12.56
CA GLY A 72 9.75 -5.25 -13.32
C GLY A 72 11.25 -5.21 -12.97
N SER A 73 11.66 -4.45 -11.96
CA SER A 73 13.02 -4.51 -11.41
C SER A 73 13.27 -5.78 -10.58
N THR A 74 14.54 -6.10 -10.37
CA THR A 74 14.97 -7.14 -9.43
C THR A 74 15.62 -6.48 -8.22
N LEU A 75 15.17 -6.86 -7.03
CA LEU A 75 15.60 -6.35 -5.73
C LEU A 75 15.98 -7.51 -4.80
N ARG A 76 16.60 -8.56 -5.34
CA ARG A 76 16.87 -9.79 -4.58
C ARG A 76 17.91 -9.51 -3.52
N GLY A 77 17.59 -9.81 -2.27
CA GLY A 77 18.51 -9.55 -1.15
C GLY A 77 18.86 -8.08 -0.94
N THR A 78 18.12 -7.14 -1.54
CA THR A 78 18.32 -5.69 -1.34
C THR A 78 17.99 -5.33 0.11
N ASN A 79 18.81 -4.47 0.70
CA ASN A 79 18.50 -3.89 2.01
C ASN A 79 17.63 -2.64 1.84
N LEU A 80 16.34 -2.72 2.17
CA LEU A 80 15.38 -1.61 2.19
C LEU A 80 15.01 -1.23 3.64
N SER A 81 15.84 -1.58 4.63
CA SER A 81 15.54 -1.31 6.03
C SER A 81 15.30 0.18 6.28
N GLY A 82 14.19 0.54 6.91
CA GLY A 82 13.84 1.93 7.19
C GLY A 82 13.53 2.80 5.97
N ALA A 83 13.33 2.20 4.79
CA ALA A 83 12.96 2.94 3.57
C ALA A 83 11.56 3.55 3.69
N TYR A 84 11.36 4.70 3.04
CA TYR A 84 10.06 5.32 2.85
C TYR A 84 9.57 4.99 1.44
N LEU A 85 8.52 4.19 1.33
CA LEU A 85 8.00 3.64 0.07
C LEU A 85 6.54 4.04 -0.16
N HIS A 86 6.12 5.22 0.33
CA HIS A 86 4.73 5.64 0.24
C HIS A 86 4.27 5.69 -1.23
N SER A 87 3.20 4.97 -1.57
CA SER A 87 2.68 4.89 -2.95
C SER A 87 3.72 4.42 -3.99
N ALA A 88 4.76 3.69 -3.58
CA ALA A 88 5.73 3.11 -4.51
C ALA A 88 5.12 1.96 -5.32
N ASP A 89 5.41 1.91 -6.62
CA ASP A 89 4.97 0.83 -7.50
C ASP A 89 6.02 -0.29 -7.54
N LEU A 90 5.80 -1.35 -6.76
CA LEU A 90 6.63 -2.54 -6.67
C LEU A 90 6.01 -3.74 -7.41
N ARG A 91 5.03 -3.51 -8.29
CA ARG A 91 4.31 -4.60 -8.98
C ARG A 91 5.25 -5.43 -9.83
N GLY A 92 5.10 -6.76 -9.73
CA GLY A 92 5.90 -7.72 -10.49
C GLY A 92 7.40 -7.71 -10.19
N CYS A 93 7.86 -7.00 -9.15
CA CYS A 93 9.27 -6.99 -8.78
C CYS A 93 9.69 -8.29 -8.11
N ASN A 94 10.98 -8.62 -8.18
CA ASN A 94 11.55 -9.70 -7.38
C ASN A 94 12.16 -9.15 -6.09
N LEU A 95 11.46 -9.26 -4.97
CA LEU A 95 11.91 -8.88 -3.63
C LEU A 95 12.41 -10.09 -2.82
N SER A 96 12.75 -11.21 -3.46
CA SER A 96 13.15 -12.42 -2.74
C SER A 96 14.38 -12.19 -1.87
N GLY A 97 14.27 -12.51 -0.59
CA GLY A 97 15.31 -12.30 0.42
C GLY A 97 15.61 -10.84 0.79
N ALA A 98 14.88 -9.86 0.23
CA ALA A 98 15.05 -8.45 0.58
C ALA A 98 14.69 -8.18 2.05
N ASP A 99 15.17 -7.07 2.59
CA ASP A 99 14.92 -6.66 3.98
C ASP A 99 14.16 -5.33 4.02
N ILE A 100 12.90 -5.36 4.47
CA ILE A 100 12.06 -4.15 4.66
C ILE A 100 11.81 -3.85 6.15
N SER A 101 12.69 -4.31 7.04
CA SER A 101 12.59 -4.05 8.49
C SER A 101 12.51 -2.54 8.77
N GLY A 102 11.49 -2.10 9.50
CA GLY A 102 11.24 -0.68 9.78
C GLY A 102 10.83 0.19 8.59
N ALA A 103 10.64 -0.38 7.38
CA ALA A 103 10.19 0.38 6.22
C ALA A 103 8.73 0.84 6.36
N ASP A 104 8.40 1.94 5.68
CA ASP A 104 7.03 2.46 5.58
C ASP A 104 6.44 2.13 4.20
N MET A 105 5.52 1.15 4.17
CA MET A 105 4.94 0.61 2.93
C MET A 105 3.59 1.23 2.58
N PHE A 106 3.20 2.34 3.20
CA PHE A 106 1.85 2.88 3.02
C PHE A 106 1.48 3.08 1.54
N ALA A 107 0.40 2.46 1.10
CA ALA A 107 -0.08 2.47 -0.28
C ALA A 107 0.93 1.96 -1.33
N SER A 108 2.00 1.25 -0.95
CA SER A 108 2.87 0.60 -1.93
C SER A 108 2.12 -0.51 -2.65
N ALA A 109 2.21 -0.55 -3.98
CA ALA A 109 1.58 -1.57 -4.80
C ALA A 109 2.50 -2.79 -4.94
N LEU A 110 2.06 -3.94 -4.44
CA LEU A 110 2.84 -5.19 -4.39
C LEU A 110 2.25 -6.32 -5.25
N GLU A 111 1.27 -6.01 -6.11
CA GLU A 111 0.62 -7.01 -6.96
C GLU A 111 1.67 -7.81 -7.76
N ARG A 112 1.63 -9.14 -7.67
CA ARG A 112 2.54 -10.09 -8.33
C ARG A 112 4.03 -9.95 -7.95
N ALA A 113 4.38 -9.22 -6.90
CA ALA A 113 5.75 -9.19 -6.42
C ALA A 113 6.14 -10.56 -5.83
N ASP A 114 7.34 -11.04 -6.15
CA ASP A 114 7.92 -12.21 -5.48
C ASP A 114 8.54 -11.78 -4.16
N MET A 115 7.98 -12.25 -3.05
CA MET A 115 8.41 -11.90 -1.68
C MET A 115 8.95 -13.12 -0.93
N ALA A 116 9.43 -14.15 -1.64
CA ALA A 116 9.99 -15.34 -1.02
C ALA A 116 11.17 -14.98 -0.09
N GLY A 117 11.02 -15.27 1.21
CA GLY A 117 12.06 -14.98 2.20
C GLY A 117 12.25 -13.48 2.52
N LEU A 118 11.29 -12.62 2.14
CA LEU A 118 11.27 -11.21 2.54
C LEU A 118 11.37 -11.09 4.06
N LYS A 119 12.24 -10.21 4.55
CA LYS A 119 12.43 -9.95 5.97
C LYS A 119 11.69 -8.70 6.38
N THR A 120 11.02 -8.77 7.52
CA THR A 120 10.24 -7.69 8.12
C THR A 120 10.41 -7.76 9.63
N ASP A 121 10.20 -6.65 10.34
CA ASP A 121 10.17 -6.62 11.80
C ASP A 121 8.86 -6.02 12.32
N GLU A 122 8.77 -5.82 13.64
CA GLU A 122 7.62 -5.19 14.29
C GLU A 122 7.46 -3.70 13.97
N LYS A 123 8.49 -3.07 13.38
CA LYS A 123 8.50 -1.66 13.01
C LYS A 123 8.14 -1.46 11.54
N THR A 124 8.15 -2.50 10.71
CA THR A 124 7.66 -2.44 9.34
C THR A 124 6.18 -2.03 9.36
N LYS A 125 5.86 -0.91 8.72
CA LYS A 125 4.52 -0.34 8.71
C LYS A 125 3.77 -0.72 7.44
N PHE A 126 2.46 -0.91 7.57
CA PHE A 126 1.54 -1.19 6.46
C PHE A 126 1.89 -2.41 5.60
N PHE A 127 2.65 -3.36 6.13
CA PHE A 127 2.88 -4.64 5.46
C PHE A 127 2.12 -5.79 6.14
N HIS A 128 2.14 -5.80 7.47
CA HIS A 128 1.37 -6.73 8.29
C HIS A 128 -0.12 -6.40 8.22
N LEU A 129 -0.97 -7.37 8.56
CA LEU A 129 -2.42 -7.16 8.56
C LEU A 129 -2.80 -6.02 9.51
N TYR A 130 -3.50 -5.03 8.98
CA TYR A 130 -4.13 -3.95 9.73
C TYR A 130 -5.50 -4.40 10.27
N CYS A 131 -6.21 -5.28 9.56
CA CYS A 131 -7.54 -5.73 9.98
C CYS A 131 -7.50 -6.67 11.20
N PRO A 132 -8.45 -6.55 12.16
CA PRO A 132 -8.56 -7.48 13.29
C PRO A 132 -8.79 -8.93 12.83
N GLU A 133 -8.04 -9.88 13.40
CA GLU A 133 -8.01 -11.26 12.89
C GLU A 133 -9.03 -12.23 13.50
N LYS A 134 -9.50 -12.01 14.75
CA LYS A 134 -10.27 -13.02 15.50
C LYS A 134 -11.67 -12.57 15.91
N ASP A 135 -11.78 -11.37 16.46
CA ASP A 135 -13.03 -10.88 17.04
C ASP A 135 -13.88 -10.11 16.03
N PRO A 136 -15.21 -10.08 16.21
CA PRO A 136 -16.04 -9.21 15.39
C PRO A 136 -15.69 -7.74 15.67
N PHE A 137 -15.77 -6.90 14.64
CA PHE A 137 -15.42 -5.49 14.76
C PHE A 137 -16.41 -4.58 14.02
N ILE A 138 -16.44 -3.33 14.44
CA ILE A 138 -17.21 -2.28 13.77
C ILE A 138 -16.34 -1.64 12.71
N ALA A 139 -16.95 -1.42 11.54
CA ALA A 139 -16.31 -0.75 10.43
C ALA A 139 -17.28 0.23 9.77
N TRP A 140 -16.74 1.11 8.95
CA TRP A 140 -17.50 2.12 8.22
C TRP A 140 -17.29 1.96 6.72
N LYS A 141 -18.37 2.06 5.95
CA LYS A 141 -18.34 2.07 4.48
C LYS A 141 -18.89 3.39 3.97
N VAL A 142 -18.20 3.99 3.02
CA VAL A 142 -18.67 5.18 2.31
C VAL A 142 -19.41 4.76 1.04
N CYS A 143 -20.59 5.34 0.82
CA CYS A 143 -21.52 5.05 -0.26
C CYS A 143 -21.94 6.32 -0.99
N TYR A 144 -22.63 6.17 -2.13
CA TYR A 144 -23.18 7.28 -2.91
C TYR A 144 -23.98 8.26 -2.04
N GLY A 145 -23.89 9.55 -2.39
CA GLY A 145 -24.53 10.63 -1.63
C GLY A 145 -23.84 10.94 -0.31
N ARG A 146 -22.54 10.61 -0.15
CA ARG A 146 -21.77 10.80 1.09
C ARG A 146 -22.43 10.11 2.29
N ARG A 147 -23.14 9.00 2.05
CA ARG A 147 -23.73 8.16 3.09
C ARG A 147 -22.63 7.31 3.70
N ILE A 148 -22.60 7.25 5.03
CA ILE A 148 -21.68 6.43 5.79
C ILE A 148 -22.48 5.31 6.46
N VAL A 149 -22.19 4.09 6.06
CA VAL A 149 -22.79 2.86 6.57
C VAL A 149 -21.92 2.34 7.70
N ARG A 150 -22.50 2.16 8.88
CA ARG A 150 -21.86 1.48 10.00
C ARG A 150 -22.15 -0.01 9.91
N LEU A 151 -21.09 -0.81 9.92
CA LEU A 151 -21.12 -2.24 9.69
C LEU A 151 -20.59 -2.99 10.92
N LEU A 152 -21.15 -4.17 11.19
CA LEU A 152 -20.53 -5.18 12.05
C LEU A 152 -19.95 -6.26 11.14
N VAL A 153 -18.63 -6.39 11.12
CA VAL A 153 -17.94 -7.49 10.46
C VAL A 153 -17.88 -8.66 11.47
N PRO A 154 -18.57 -9.78 11.23
CA PRO A 154 -18.63 -10.88 12.19
C PRO A 154 -17.28 -11.62 12.29
N ALA A 155 -17.03 -12.37 13.36
CA ALA A 155 -15.77 -13.10 13.60
C ALA A 155 -15.45 -14.17 12.54
N ASP A 156 -16.44 -14.61 11.77
CA ASP A 156 -16.32 -15.66 10.76
C ASP A 156 -16.31 -15.14 9.30
N ALA A 157 -16.32 -13.82 9.08
CA ALA A 157 -16.01 -13.21 7.79
C ALA A 157 -14.59 -13.53 7.31
N ARG A 158 -14.41 -13.66 6.00
CA ARG A 158 -13.09 -13.53 5.39
C ARG A 158 -12.75 -12.04 5.41
N ARG A 159 -11.51 -11.71 5.78
CA ARG A 159 -11.05 -10.33 5.96
C ARG A 159 -9.56 -10.21 5.64
N ILE A 160 -9.18 -9.13 4.98
CA ILE A 160 -7.79 -8.80 4.65
C ILE A 160 -7.61 -7.29 4.63
N SER A 161 -6.37 -6.82 4.72
CA SER A 161 -5.97 -5.45 4.41
C SER A 161 -4.74 -5.50 3.51
N GLY A 162 -4.65 -4.56 2.58
CA GLY A 162 -3.45 -4.36 1.76
C GLY A 162 -2.40 -3.55 2.51
N THR A 163 -1.81 -2.60 1.80
CA THR A 163 -0.80 -1.69 2.34
C THR A 163 -1.38 -0.33 2.77
N THR A 164 -2.69 -0.25 2.98
CA THR A 164 -3.39 0.96 3.45
C THR A 164 -4.21 0.65 4.70
N ASN A 165 -4.91 1.67 5.21
CA ASN A 165 -5.89 1.48 6.30
C ASN A 165 -7.22 0.89 5.82
N GLU A 166 -7.36 0.57 4.53
CA GLU A 166 -8.55 -0.06 4.00
C GLU A 166 -8.55 -1.56 4.33
N VAL A 167 -9.71 -2.02 4.80
CA VAL A 167 -9.99 -3.43 5.07
C VAL A 167 -11.01 -3.93 4.07
N LYS A 168 -10.79 -5.11 3.50
CA LYS A 168 -11.79 -5.82 2.70
C LYS A 168 -12.35 -6.98 3.50
N CYS A 169 -13.67 -7.15 3.47
CA CYS A 169 -14.33 -8.33 4.04
C CYS A 169 -15.39 -8.90 3.09
N ASP A 170 -15.76 -10.16 3.26
CA ASP A 170 -16.75 -10.81 2.39
C ASP A 170 -18.19 -10.67 2.89
N LYS A 171 -18.41 -10.37 4.18
CA LYS A 171 -19.76 -10.17 4.73
C LYS A 171 -19.75 -9.22 5.91
N ALA A 172 -20.87 -8.51 6.08
CA ALA A 172 -21.09 -7.64 7.22
C ALA A 172 -22.59 -7.45 7.50
N LYS A 173 -22.94 -7.14 8.75
CA LYS A 173 -24.28 -6.70 9.13
C LYS A 173 -24.36 -5.18 9.07
N VAL A 174 -25.39 -4.66 8.42
CA VAL A 174 -25.67 -3.22 8.39
C VAL A 174 -26.33 -2.79 9.69
N LEU A 175 -25.69 -1.88 10.43
CA LEU A 175 -26.18 -1.41 11.73
C LEU A 175 -26.92 -0.09 11.62
N SER A 176 -26.42 0.84 10.81
CA SER A 176 -27.04 2.14 10.57
C SER A 176 -26.43 2.83 9.35
N ILE A 177 -27.17 3.79 8.79
CA ILE A 177 -26.73 4.59 7.65
C ILE A 177 -27.01 6.06 7.95
N LYS A 178 -25.97 6.90 7.88
CA LYS A 178 -26.06 8.31 8.25
C LYS A 178 -25.25 9.20 7.33
N SER A 179 -25.57 10.51 7.30
CA SER A 179 -24.72 11.50 6.65
C SER A 179 -23.38 11.65 7.38
N ALA A 180 -22.36 12.19 6.69
CA ALA A 180 -21.04 12.45 7.28
C ALA A 180 -21.09 13.35 8.53
N ASP A 181 -22.05 14.26 8.61
CA ASP A 181 -22.26 15.18 9.75
C ASP A 181 -23.31 14.70 10.77
N TYR A 182 -23.79 13.45 10.64
CA TYR A 182 -24.80 12.83 11.51
C TYR A 182 -26.20 13.46 11.49
N LYS A 183 -26.46 14.50 10.69
CA LYS A 183 -27.76 15.19 10.66
C LYS A 183 -28.87 14.37 10.01
N GLU A 184 -28.52 13.50 9.07
CA GLU A 184 -29.47 12.67 8.34
C GLU A 184 -29.26 11.18 8.64
N THR A 185 -30.37 10.45 8.66
CA THR A 185 -30.41 8.98 8.78
C THR A 185 -31.17 8.42 7.59
N TYR A 186 -30.70 7.30 7.07
CA TYR A 186 -31.26 6.66 5.89
C TYR A 186 -31.54 5.18 6.19
N ASP A 187 -32.50 4.60 5.47
CA ASP A 187 -32.78 3.16 5.55
C ASP A 187 -31.89 2.36 4.59
N GLU A 188 -31.39 3.01 3.54
CA GLU A 188 -30.66 2.39 2.43
C GLU A 188 -29.41 3.21 1.99
N ALA A 189 -28.40 2.55 1.44
CA ALA A 189 -27.27 3.17 0.73
C ALA A 189 -26.76 2.28 -0.41
N HIS A 190 -26.24 2.89 -1.48
CA HIS A 190 -25.70 2.18 -2.65
C HIS A 190 -24.17 2.26 -2.69
N SER A 191 -23.51 1.15 -3.00
CA SER A 191 -22.05 1.13 -3.19
C SER A 191 -21.61 2.02 -4.34
N TYR A 192 -20.41 2.60 -4.23
CA TYR A 192 -19.79 3.38 -5.32
C TYR A 192 -19.34 2.52 -6.51
N VAL A 193 -19.06 1.24 -6.27
CA VAL A 193 -18.43 0.36 -7.26
C VAL A 193 -19.47 -0.48 -8.00
N ASP A 194 -20.56 -0.84 -7.31
CA ASP A 194 -21.66 -1.64 -7.86
C ASP A 194 -22.98 -1.05 -7.35
N GLU A 195 -23.73 -0.41 -8.26
CA GLU A 195 -25.00 0.23 -7.92
C GLU A 195 -26.07 -0.75 -7.42
N ASN A 196 -25.94 -2.04 -7.76
CA ASN A 196 -26.83 -3.11 -7.32
C ASN A 196 -26.44 -3.65 -5.93
N PHE A 197 -25.25 -3.31 -5.43
CA PHE A 197 -24.84 -3.62 -4.08
C PHE A 197 -25.43 -2.60 -3.11
N ILE A 198 -26.54 -2.98 -2.49
CA ILE A 198 -27.35 -2.13 -1.64
C ILE A 198 -27.20 -2.55 -0.17
N TYR A 199 -26.97 -1.57 0.70
CA TYR A 199 -26.92 -1.73 2.15
C TYR A 199 -28.26 -1.28 2.73
N ARG A 200 -28.96 -2.14 3.46
CA ARG A 200 -30.19 -1.79 4.20
C ARG A 200 -30.05 -2.07 5.68
N THR A 201 -30.50 -1.15 6.51
CA THR A 201 -30.36 -1.26 7.97
C THR A 201 -30.96 -2.56 8.50
N GLY A 202 -30.16 -3.33 9.26
CA GLY A 202 -30.56 -4.60 9.86
C GLY A 202 -30.18 -5.84 9.03
N GLU A 203 -29.92 -5.68 7.73
CA GLU A 203 -29.62 -6.79 6.82
C GLU A 203 -28.15 -7.24 6.89
N MET A 204 -27.91 -8.49 6.49
CA MET A 204 -26.58 -9.00 6.15
C MET A 204 -26.31 -8.71 4.68
N VAL A 205 -25.11 -8.23 4.37
CA VAL A 205 -24.62 -8.08 3.00
C VAL A 205 -23.45 -9.03 2.76
N TYR A 206 -23.33 -9.52 1.52
CA TYR A 206 -22.34 -10.51 1.10
C TYR A 206 -21.69 -10.05 -0.20
N ALA A 207 -20.35 -10.03 -0.23
CA ALA A 207 -19.55 -9.80 -1.43
C ALA A 207 -19.07 -11.15 -2.00
N GLU A 208 -19.82 -11.68 -2.96
CA GLU A 208 -19.52 -12.96 -3.64
C GLU A 208 -18.18 -12.95 -4.38
N ASN A 209 -17.70 -11.76 -4.78
CA ASN A 209 -16.45 -11.55 -5.50
C ASN A 209 -15.23 -11.31 -4.59
N PHE A 210 -15.28 -11.69 -3.30
CA PHE A 210 -14.18 -11.48 -2.36
C PHE A 210 -12.84 -12.00 -2.89
N ASN A 211 -11.84 -11.11 -2.97
CA ASN A 211 -10.49 -11.45 -3.38
C ASN A 211 -9.58 -11.64 -2.15
N PRO A 212 -9.05 -12.85 -1.89
CA PRO A 212 -8.15 -13.11 -0.77
C PRO A 212 -6.73 -12.58 -0.99
N ASP A 213 -6.37 -12.16 -2.21
CA ASP A 213 -5.09 -11.52 -2.46
C ASP A 213 -5.10 -10.09 -1.90
N ARG A 214 -4.29 -9.91 -0.86
CA ARG A 214 -4.20 -8.63 -0.14
C ARG A 214 -3.57 -7.51 -0.96
N PHE A 215 -2.75 -7.84 -1.96
CA PHE A 215 -1.96 -6.86 -2.72
C PHE A 215 -2.65 -6.41 -4.00
N VAL A 216 -3.87 -6.91 -4.26
CA VAL A 216 -4.75 -6.39 -5.31
C VAL A 216 -5.62 -5.29 -4.71
N ASP A 217 -5.22 -4.03 -4.89
CA ASP A 217 -5.91 -2.87 -4.30
C ASP A 217 -7.39 -2.80 -4.71
N SER A 218 -7.69 -2.97 -6.00
CA SER A 218 -9.07 -2.99 -6.53
C SER A 218 -9.71 -4.39 -6.51
N GLY A 219 -9.28 -5.27 -5.61
CA GLY A 219 -9.82 -6.62 -5.46
C GLY A 219 -11.26 -6.60 -4.93
N GLY A 220 -12.10 -7.55 -5.32
CA GLY A 220 -13.49 -7.59 -4.85
C GLY A 220 -13.62 -7.82 -3.34
N GLY A 221 -14.75 -7.36 -2.78
CA GLY A 221 -15.03 -7.38 -1.35
C GLY A 221 -15.81 -6.14 -0.90
N ILE A 222 -16.18 -6.10 0.37
CA ILE A 222 -16.72 -4.91 1.03
C ILE A 222 -15.54 -4.13 1.61
N HIS A 223 -15.21 -3.00 0.99
CA HIS A 223 -14.12 -2.11 1.40
C HIS A 223 -14.58 -1.20 2.55
N VAL A 224 -13.96 -1.32 3.71
CA VAL A 224 -14.36 -0.64 4.94
C VAL A 224 -13.16 -0.02 5.65
N TRP A 225 -13.43 0.97 6.49
CA TRP A 225 -12.46 1.59 7.39
C TRP A 225 -12.75 1.20 8.84
N LEU A 226 -11.70 1.05 9.65
CA LEU A 226 -11.82 0.65 11.06
C LEU A 226 -12.29 1.80 11.96
N THR A 227 -12.22 3.03 11.49
CA THR A 227 -12.78 4.20 12.16
C THR A 227 -13.67 4.99 11.21
N ARG A 228 -14.57 5.77 11.79
CA ARG A 228 -15.43 6.66 11.00
C ARG A 228 -14.63 7.83 10.44
N GLU A 229 -13.63 8.29 11.18
CA GLU A 229 -12.76 9.40 10.83
C GLU A 229 -11.96 9.07 9.57
N GLU A 230 -11.43 7.84 9.46
CA GLU A 230 -10.79 7.35 8.23
C GLU A 230 -11.77 7.28 7.06
N ALA A 231 -13.00 6.80 7.29
CA ALA A 231 -14.03 6.77 6.26
C ALA A 231 -14.42 8.19 5.77
N ILE A 232 -14.48 9.18 6.67
CA ILE A 232 -14.72 10.57 6.28
C ILE A 232 -13.52 11.15 5.53
N ALA A 233 -12.29 10.88 5.99
CA ALA A 233 -11.08 11.37 5.33
C ALA A 233 -10.99 10.88 3.86
N TYR A 234 -11.51 9.70 3.57
CA TYR A 234 -11.61 9.18 2.20
C TYR A 234 -12.51 10.03 1.27
N LEU A 235 -13.46 10.80 1.80
CA LEU A 235 -14.38 11.61 1.01
C LEU A 235 -13.79 12.92 0.44
N GLY A 236 -12.54 13.26 0.79
CA GLY A 236 -11.94 14.57 0.50
C GLY A 236 -12.40 15.63 1.48
#